data_AF-A0A661PX15-F1
#
_entry.id   AF-A0A661PX15-F1
#
_cell.length_a   1.000
_cell.length_b   1.000
_cell.length_c   1.000
_cell.angle_alpha   90.00
_cell.angle_beta   90.00
_cell.angle_gamma   90.00
#
_symmetry.space_group_name_H-M   'P 1'
#
loop_
_entity.id
_entity.type
_entity.pdbx_description
1 polymer ?
#
loop_
_entity_poly.entity_id
_entity_poly.type
_entity_poly.pdbx_seq_one_letter_code
_entity_poly.pdbx_strand_id
1 'polypeptide(L)'
;MSFTTGGLFYQESVSLTNLYLKIKNWPEVKETALANNLLQARTQSTAKRVLQEITSRLALLTDSQLKLLATGTRLEQNYLLWLAVCKRYAFIREFALEVL
;
A
#
# COMPACT_ATOMS: atom_id res chain seq x y z
N MET A 1 3.99 6.46 -15.53
CA MET A 1 4.71 6.55 -14.24
C MET A 1 3.78 7.10 -13.16
N SER A 2 3.18 6.24 -12.31
CA SER A 2 2.12 6.60 -11.35
C SER A 2 2.64 7.04 -9.97
N PHE A 3 3.81 7.69 -9.91
CA PHE A 3 4.42 8.14 -8.64
C PHE A 3 3.95 9.52 -8.19
N THR A 4 3.42 10.31 -9.11
CA THR A 4 3.06 11.70 -8.88
C THR A 4 1.64 11.89 -8.37
N THR A 5 0.79 10.86 -8.39
CA THR A 5 -0.68 11.02 -8.27
C THR A 5 -1.29 10.48 -6.97
N GLY A 6 -0.59 10.63 -5.85
CA GLY A 6 -1.04 10.25 -4.52
C GLY A 6 0.13 9.60 -3.79
N GLY A 7 0.55 10.19 -2.68
CA GLY A 7 1.83 9.88 -2.01
C GLY A 7 1.95 8.43 -1.49
N LEU A 8 2.29 8.28 -0.22
CA LEU A 8 2.42 6.95 0.38
C LEU A 8 1.06 6.24 0.58
N PHE A 9 -0.07 6.92 0.32
CA PHE A 9 -1.43 6.43 0.61
C PHE A 9 -1.52 5.84 2.02
N TYR A 10 -1.07 6.62 3.00
CA TYR A 10 -0.79 6.09 4.33
C TYR A 10 -2.04 5.48 4.99
N GLN A 11 -3.15 6.23 5.03
CA GLN A 11 -4.36 5.78 5.73
C GLN A 11 -4.97 4.57 5.03
N GLU A 12 -4.99 4.61 3.70
CA GLU A 12 -5.49 3.54 2.84
C GLU A 12 -4.62 2.29 2.98
N SER A 13 -3.30 2.45 3.01
CA SER A 13 -2.36 1.33 3.14
C SER A 13 -2.47 0.66 4.50
N VAL A 14 -2.60 1.42 5.60
CA VAL A 14 -2.82 0.85 6.93
C VAL A 14 -4.17 0.13 6.99
N SER A 15 -5.23 0.73 6.44
CA SER A 15 -6.58 0.14 6.40
C SER A 15 -6.61 -1.16 5.59
N LEU A 16 -6.00 -1.18 4.42
CA LEU A 16 -5.90 -2.38 3.57
C LEU A 16 -5.01 -3.45 4.19
N THR A 17 -3.95 -3.07 4.90
CA THR A 17 -3.11 -4.02 5.62
C THR A 17 -3.87 -4.69 6.75
N ASN A 18 -4.66 -3.92 7.52
CA ASN A 18 -5.54 -4.47 8.55
C ASN A 18 -6.57 -5.45 7.98
N LEU A 19 -7.12 -5.15 6.80
CA LEU A 19 -8.04 -6.04 6.09
C LEU A 19 -7.33 -7.31 5.61
N TYR A 20 -6.14 -7.17 5.02
CA TYR A 20 -5.32 -8.31 4.58
C TYR A 20 -4.90 -9.21 5.73
N LEU A 21 -4.58 -8.69 6.91
CA LEU A 21 -4.20 -9.53 8.04
C LEU A 21 -5.35 -10.42 8.54
N LYS A 22 -6.61 -10.05 8.26
CA LYS A 22 -7.80 -10.87 8.58
C LYS A 22 -8.10 -11.91 7.50
N ILE A 23 -7.99 -11.52 6.23
CA ILE A 23 -8.41 -12.34 5.07
C ILE A 23 -7.26 -13.20 4.53
N LYS A 24 -6.03 -12.68 4.55
CA LYS A 24 -4.82 -13.29 3.98
C LYS A 24 -4.84 -13.56 2.47
N ASN A 25 -5.77 -12.93 1.73
CA ASN A 25 -5.92 -13.07 0.29
C ASN A 25 -6.10 -11.70 -0.38
N TRP A 26 -5.14 -11.28 -1.22
CA TRP A 26 -5.17 -9.95 -1.87
C TRP A 26 -6.33 -9.74 -2.85
N PRO A 27 -6.66 -10.69 -3.76
CA PRO A 27 -7.89 -10.62 -4.55
C PRO A 27 -9.14 -10.34 -3.72
N GLU A 28 -9.36 -11.10 -2.64
CA GLU A 28 -10.53 -10.96 -1.78
C GLU A 28 -10.53 -9.64 -1.00
N VAL A 29 -9.35 -9.18 -0.57
CA VAL A 29 -9.17 -7.83 0.03
C VAL A 29 -9.60 -6.73 -0.94
N LYS A 30 -9.28 -6.83 -2.23
CA LYS A 30 -9.68 -5.83 -3.24
C LYS A 30 -11.19 -5.80 -3.41
N GLU A 31 -11.82 -6.95 -3.53
CA GLU A 31 -13.27 -7.07 -3.67
C GLU A 31 -13.98 -6.50 -2.43
N THR A 32 -13.54 -6.91 -1.25
CA THR A 32 -14.09 -6.44 0.02
C THR A 32 -13.89 -4.94 0.21
N ALA A 33 -12.72 -4.40 -0.16
CA ALA A 33 -12.44 -2.97 -0.05
C ALA A 33 -13.28 -2.14 -1.04
N LEU A 34 -13.54 -2.65 -2.25
CA LEU A 34 -14.44 -2.00 -3.21
C LEU A 34 -15.89 -2.03 -2.75
N ALA A 35 -16.37 -3.20 -2.30
CA ALA A 35 -17.75 -3.39 -1.86
C ALA A 35 -18.12 -2.48 -0.68
N ASN A 36 -17.20 -2.28 0.26
CA ASN A 36 -17.39 -1.43 1.42
C ASN A 36 -16.99 0.04 1.20
N ASN A 37 -16.60 0.43 -0.02
CA ASN A 37 -16.01 1.73 -0.34
C ASN A 37 -14.95 2.17 0.70
N LEU A 38 -14.04 1.25 1.04
CA LEU A 38 -13.07 1.43 2.12
C LEU A 38 -12.17 2.67 1.91
N LEU A 39 -11.94 3.03 0.65
CA LEU A 39 -11.12 4.18 0.26
C LEU A 39 -11.92 5.50 0.13
N GLN A 40 -13.23 5.47 0.37
CA GLN A 40 -14.14 6.62 0.27
C GLN A 40 -13.99 7.41 -1.05
N ALA A 41 -13.68 6.71 -2.14
CA ALA A 41 -13.42 7.36 -3.43
C ALA A 41 -14.74 7.80 -4.08
N ARG A 42 -14.73 8.96 -4.74
CA ARG A 42 -15.91 9.53 -5.42
C ARG A 42 -16.41 8.68 -6.60
N THR A 43 -15.55 7.84 -7.18
CA THR A 43 -15.90 6.96 -8.29
C THR A 43 -15.26 5.58 -8.12
N GLN A 44 -15.94 4.54 -8.64
CA GLN A 44 -15.39 3.19 -8.65
C GLN A 44 -14.09 3.08 -9.46
N SER A 45 -13.95 3.84 -10.55
CA SER A 45 -12.73 3.87 -11.36
C SER A 45 -11.53 4.37 -10.55
N THR A 46 -11.73 5.41 -9.75
CA THR A 46 -10.69 5.95 -8.84
C THR A 46 -10.36 4.93 -7.76
N ALA A 47 -11.38 4.33 -7.12
CA ALA A 47 -11.18 3.29 -6.10
C ALA A 47 -10.35 2.12 -6.65
N LYS A 48 -10.71 1.59 -7.83
CA LYS A 48 -9.99 0.49 -8.48
C LYS A 48 -8.53 0.85 -8.76
N ARG A 49 -8.27 2.06 -9.29
CA ARG A 49 -6.90 2.53 -9.57
C ARG A 49 -6.05 2.62 -8.30
N VAL A 50 -6.60 3.23 -7.25
CA VAL A 50 -5.88 3.42 -5.98
C VAL A 50 -5.66 2.08 -5.28
N LEU A 51 -6.67 1.20 -5.25
CA LEU A 51 -6.51 -0.16 -4.69
C LEU A 51 -5.43 -0.94 -5.43
N GLN A 52 -5.45 -0.92 -6.75
CA GLN A 52 -4.44 -1.63 -7.55
C GLN A 52 -3.03 -1.10 -7.25
N GLU A 53 -2.87 0.22 -7.15
CA GLU A 53 -1.60 0.84 -6.82
C GLU A 53 -1.09 0.40 -5.45
N ILE A 54 -1.91 0.56 -4.40
CA ILE A 54 -1.52 0.24 -3.02
C ILE A 54 -1.24 -1.25 -2.85
N THR A 55 -2.16 -2.12 -3.29
CA THR A 55 -1.99 -3.57 -3.16
C THR A 55 -0.76 -4.07 -3.93
N SER A 56 -0.41 -3.47 -5.07
CA SER A 56 0.82 -3.83 -5.80
C SER A 56 2.10 -3.51 -5.02
N ARG A 57 2.08 -2.48 -4.16
CA ARG A 57 3.21 -2.13 -3.27
C ARG A 57 3.22 -3.06 -2.06
N LEU A 58 2.08 -3.20 -1.38
CA LEU A 58 1.96 -3.97 -0.13
C LEU A 58 2.21 -5.46 -0.32
N ALA A 59 1.85 -6.04 -1.47
CA ALA A 59 2.09 -7.45 -1.77
C ALA A 59 3.58 -7.82 -1.86
N LEU A 60 4.49 -6.85 -1.90
CA LEU A 60 5.94 -7.06 -1.89
C LEU A 60 6.53 -7.07 -0.47
N LEU A 61 5.72 -6.77 0.54
CA LEU A 61 6.11 -6.84 1.94
C LEU A 61 5.88 -8.25 2.48
N THR A 62 6.76 -8.65 3.40
CA THR A 62 6.60 -9.90 4.15
C THR A 62 5.47 -9.80 5.16
N ASP A 63 4.99 -10.95 5.64
CA ASP A 63 3.94 -11.01 6.65
C ASP A 63 4.31 -10.29 7.97
N SER A 64 5.59 -10.33 8.38
CA SER A 64 6.07 -9.59 9.56
C SER A 64 6.08 -8.08 9.32
N GLN A 65 6.49 -7.64 8.14
CA GLN A 65 6.41 -6.24 7.72
C GLN A 65 4.98 -5.74 7.64
N LEU A 66 4.03 -6.54 7.12
CA LEU A 66 2.62 -6.18 7.10
C LEU A 66 2.03 -6.07 8.52
N LYS A 67 2.43 -6.96 9.45
CA LYS A 67 2.06 -6.83 10.87
C LYS A 67 2.60 -5.54 11.50
N LEU A 68 3.87 -5.19 11.22
CA LEU A 68 4.47 -3.95 11.69
C LEU A 68 3.81 -2.72 11.05
N LEU A 69 3.38 -2.79 9.79
CA LEU A 69 2.62 -1.72 9.14
C LEU A 69 1.24 -1.52 9.79
N ALA A 70 0.60 -2.58 10.27
CA ALA A 70 -0.68 -2.48 10.97
C ALA A 70 -0.56 -1.90 12.40
N THR A 71 0.52 -2.20 13.12
CA THR A 71 0.60 -2.01 14.57
C THR A 71 1.73 -1.09 15.06
N GLY A 72 2.70 -0.81 14.20
CA GLY A 72 3.87 0.00 14.52
C GLY A 72 3.56 1.48 14.66
N THR A 73 4.57 2.23 15.09
CA THR A 73 4.55 3.69 15.17
C THR A 73 4.39 4.32 13.79
N ARG A 74 3.98 5.59 13.76
CA ARG A 74 3.85 6.36 12.51
C ARG A 74 5.15 6.37 11.69
N LEU A 75 6.29 6.43 12.38
CA LEU A 75 7.61 6.43 11.77
C LEU A 75 7.90 5.08 11.08
N GLU A 76 7.71 3.97 11.79
CA GLU A 76 7.92 2.62 11.25
C GLU A 76 6.99 2.33 10.07
N GLN A 77 5.73 2.73 10.17
CA GLN A 77 4.76 2.60 9.09
C GLN A 77 5.19 3.39 7.85
N ASN A 78 5.63 4.64 8.01
CA ASN A 78 6.14 5.43 6.88
C ASN A 78 7.38 4.78 6.25
N TYR A 79 8.31 4.24 7.04
CA TYR A 79 9.46 3.51 6.51
C TYR A 79 9.07 2.25 5.74
N LEU A 80 8.06 1.51 6.20
CA LEU A 80 7.57 0.33 5.49
C LEU A 80 6.86 0.69 4.18
N LEU A 81 6.11 1.79 4.15
CA LEU A 81 5.51 2.28 2.92
C LEU A 81 6.58 2.76 1.94
N TRP A 82 7.63 3.41 2.42
CA TRP A 82 8.79 3.78 1.60
C TRP A 82 9.50 2.53 1.05
N LEU A 83 9.76 1.54 1.89
CA LEU A 83 10.34 0.26 1.48
C LEU A 83 9.50 -0.43 0.41
N ALA A 84 8.16 -0.42 0.55
CA ALA A 84 7.25 -0.98 -0.44
C ALA A 84 7.35 -0.25 -1.79
N VAL A 85 7.51 1.08 -1.77
CA VAL A 85 7.76 1.88 -2.97
C VAL A 85 9.09 1.50 -3.62
N CYS A 86 10.20 1.45 -2.87
CA CYS A 86 11.50 1.03 -3.41
C CYS A 86 11.47 -0.40 -3.98
N LYS A 87 10.74 -1.32 -3.33
CA LYS A 87 10.55 -2.69 -3.85
C LYS A 87 9.76 -2.72 -5.15
N ARG A 88 8.70 -1.91 -5.25
CA ARG A 88 7.84 -1.86 -6.44
C ARG A 88 8.54 -1.23 -7.63
N TYR A 89 9.44 -0.29 -7.39
CA TYR A 89 9.91 0.65 -8.38
C TYR A 89 11.43 0.77 -8.38
N ALA A 90 12.06 0.03 -9.31
CA ALA A 90 13.51 -0.05 -9.44
C ALA A 90 14.17 1.32 -9.56
N PHE A 91 13.62 2.21 -10.39
CA PHE A 91 14.12 3.58 -10.53
C PHE A 91 14.20 4.34 -9.19
N ILE A 92 13.17 4.24 -8.33
CA ILE A 92 13.20 4.90 -7.02
C ILE A 92 14.22 4.26 -6.10
N ARG A 93 14.33 2.92 -6.13
CA ARG A 93 15.36 2.21 -5.35
C ARG A 93 16.76 2.62 -5.76
N GLU A 94 17.04 2.66 -7.06
CA GLU A 94 18.34 3.05 -7.61
C GLU A 94 18.67 4.50 -7.24
N PHE A 95 17.72 5.42 -7.41
CA PHE A 95 17.90 6.81 -6.97
C PHE A 95 18.20 6.91 -5.47
N ALA A 96 17.50 6.14 -4.63
CA ALA A 96 17.72 6.15 -3.19
C ALA A 96 19.06 5.54 -2.75
N LEU A 97 19.69 4.70 -3.58
CA LEU A 97 21.01 4.11 -3.29
C LEU A 97 22.16 5.01 -3.76
N GLU A 98 21.97 5.73 -4.87
CA GLU A 98 23.03 6.47 -5.53
C GLU A 98 23.06 7.97 -5.16
N VAL A 99 21.97 8.52 -4.61
CA VAL A 99 21.81 9.97 -4.44
C VAL A 99 21.47 10.42 -3.02
N LEU A 100 20.70 9.62 -2.26
CA LEU A 100 20.27 9.95 -0.89
C LEU A 100 21.27 9.45 0.15
#